data_AF-A0A9D2LGX1-F1
#
_entry.id   AF-A0A9D2LGX1-F1
#
_cell.length_a   1.000
_cell.length_b   1.000
_cell.length_c   1.000
_cell.angle_alpha   90.00
_cell.angle_beta   90.00
_cell.angle_gamma   90.00
#
_symmetry.space_group_name_H-M   'P 1'
#
loop_
_entity.id
_entity.type
_entity.pdbx_description
1 polymer ?
#
loop_
_entity_poly.entity_id
_entity_poly.type
_entity_poly.pdbx_seq_one_letter_code
_entity_poly.pdbx_strand_id
1 'polypeptide(L)'
;MAKGIMYIDGQRVPFDGEKNVLAVIRKAGIDMPTFCYYSELSVYGACRMCVVEDEKGKIDASCSMEPRDGMVIRTNTARLLKHRRMILELMLSSHCRDCTTCEKSGNCRLQDLALRFGVRHVRFQDTRPVYEKDHSSPAIVRDPNKCILCGDCVRVCEEMQGMSILNFAHRGSDLVVCPAFDRKLSETNCISCGQCAAACPTGAITIRDEIGKAWRELYDPKKRVVFQIAPAVRVAVGEAFGLEPGVNAIDKLVSALKMMGADEVYDTNFGADLTVMEESEEFLERLKKGGPFPMFTSCCPAWVKYVEEERPHFLKNISTCKSPMEMFAAVLKDQYAKKDAEDGRTTYHIAIMPCTAKKMEAKRPEFRHDGKPDVDLVLTTQEIITMIKESGIRFAELEGESPEMPFGMGTGAAVIFGTTGGVAEAVARRVVEDKSRNTLQAIQFSGIRGSETIRAVTLPVGDRALRIAVVHGLVNAQKLLDDIEAGREYFDLVEVMTCKTGCVGGAGQPYGLNPIKRQRAEGLYEADRTALIKRSERNPMVQRLLEGPIKGRTHELLHVHYQHPDKA
;
A
#
# COMPACT_ATOMS: atom_id res chain seq x y z
N MET A 1 -13.54 -28.98 16.77
CA MET A 1 -14.54 -28.86 17.86
C MET A 1 -14.24 -27.57 18.58
N ALA A 2 -15.25 -26.74 18.91
CA ALA A 2 -15.00 -25.46 19.57
C ALA A 2 -14.28 -25.66 20.91
N LYS A 3 -13.30 -24.80 21.21
CA LYS A 3 -12.49 -24.85 22.44
C LYS A 3 -13.30 -24.49 23.68
N GLY A 4 -14.35 -23.69 23.54
CA GLY A 4 -15.29 -23.35 24.61
C GLY A 4 -16.41 -22.44 24.13
N ILE A 5 -17.26 -22.00 25.06
CA ILE A 5 -18.45 -21.20 24.81
C ILE A 5 -18.49 -20.02 25.77
N MET A 6 -18.79 -18.84 25.23
CA MET A 6 -19.03 -17.62 26.00
C MET A 6 -20.45 -17.11 25.78
N TYR A 7 -20.92 -16.27 26.70
CA TYR A 7 -22.20 -15.58 26.58
C TYR A 7 -21.96 -14.09 26.40
N ILE A 8 -22.30 -13.56 25.23
CA ILE A 8 -22.14 -12.13 24.90
C ILE A 8 -23.53 -11.51 24.81
N ASP A 9 -23.88 -10.62 25.73
CA ASP A 9 -25.22 -10.00 25.81
C ASP A 9 -26.37 -11.04 25.77
N GLY A 10 -26.15 -12.18 26.43
CA GLY A 10 -27.10 -13.32 26.47
C GLY A 10 -27.01 -14.27 25.27
N GLN A 11 -26.26 -13.96 24.22
CA GLN A 11 -26.05 -14.84 23.08
C GLN A 11 -24.96 -15.86 23.36
N ARG A 12 -25.24 -17.15 23.07
CA ARG A 12 -24.27 -18.24 23.19
C ARG A 12 -23.33 -18.25 21.97
N VAL A 13 -22.07 -17.91 22.18
CA VAL A 13 -21.07 -17.77 21.11
C VAL A 13 -19.95 -18.79 21.31
N PRO A 14 -19.78 -19.75 20.39
CA PRO A 14 -18.64 -20.68 20.45
C PRO A 14 -17.37 -19.95 20.05
N PHE A 15 -16.27 -20.22 20.74
CA PHE A 15 -14.94 -19.74 20.38
C PHE A 15 -13.98 -20.91 20.18
N ASP A 16 -13.13 -20.80 19.18
CA ASP A 16 -12.12 -21.77 18.77
C ASP A 16 -10.84 -21.04 18.32
N GLY A 17 -10.00 -20.69 19.30
CA GLY A 17 -8.69 -20.08 19.05
C GLY A 17 -8.69 -18.57 18.79
N GLU A 18 -9.80 -17.86 18.99
CA GLU A 18 -9.83 -16.40 18.92
C GLU A 18 -8.84 -15.78 19.91
N LYS A 19 -8.07 -14.78 19.43
CA LYS A 19 -6.97 -14.14 20.17
C LYS A 19 -7.42 -13.48 21.48
N ASN A 20 -8.63 -12.93 21.52
CA ASN A 20 -9.16 -12.16 22.64
C ASN A 20 -10.69 -12.13 22.62
N VAL A 21 -11.29 -11.71 23.74
CA VAL A 21 -12.75 -11.55 23.89
C VAL A 21 -13.31 -10.57 22.86
N LEU A 22 -12.57 -9.54 22.45
CA LEU A 22 -12.99 -8.61 21.40
C LEU A 22 -13.29 -9.32 20.06
N ALA A 23 -12.49 -10.32 19.67
CA ALA A 23 -12.74 -11.10 18.47
C ALA A 23 -14.01 -11.95 18.59
N VAL A 24 -14.27 -12.52 19.77
CA VAL A 24 -15.51 -13.27 20.05
C VAL A 24 -16.74 -12.36 20.02
N ILE A 25 -16.64 -11.14 20.55
CA ILE A 25 -17.71 -10.12 20.49
C ILE A 25 -18.05 -9.77 19.04
N ARG A 26 -17.04 -9.60 18.19
CA ARG A 26 -17.25 -9.35 16.75
C ARG A 26 -17.93 -10.52 16.05
N LYS A 27 -17.59 -11.76 16.43
CA LYS A 27 -18.24 -12.98 15.94
C LYS A 27 -19.72 -13.05 16.34
N ALA A 28 -20.09 -12.44 17.46
CA ALA A 28 -21.48 -12.27 17.91
C ALA A 28 -22.25 -11.20 17.10
N GLY A 29 -21.64 -10.59 16.08
CA GLY A 29 -22.25 -9.54 15.27
C GLY A 29 -22.19 -8.14 15.90
N ILE A 30 -21.38 -7.94 16.95
CA ILE A 30 -21.28 -6.66 17.65
C ILE A 30 -20.01 -5.90 17.21
N ASP A 31 -20.19 -4.76 16.54
CA ASP A 31 -19.08 -3.82 16.28
C ASP A 31 -18.70 -3.07 17.56
N MET A 32 -17.64 -3.54 18.20
CA MET A 32 -17.08 -2.94 19.40
C MET A 32 -16.17 -1.75 19.05
N PRO A 33 -16.34 -0.57 19.69
CA PRO A 33 -15.53 0.60 19.40
C PRO A 33 -14.09 0.41 19.86
N THR A 34 -13.16 0.68 18.95
CA THR A 34 -11.71 0.60 19.18
C THR A 34 -11.00 1.71 18.43
N PHE A 35 -9.94 2.26 19.04
CA PHE A 35 -8.93 3.07 18.35
C PHE A 35 -7.65 2.26 18.22
N CYS A 36 -6.99 1.99 19.35
CA CYS A 36 -5.66 1.36 19.42
C CYS A 36 -5.63 -0.17 19.20
N TYR A 37 -6.62 -0.70 18.48
CA TYR A 37 -6.68 -2.13 18.16
C TYR A 37 -6.62 -2.32 16.66
N TYR A 38 -5.40 -2.56 16.18
CA TYR A 38 -5.12 -3.00 14.82
C TYR A 38 -4.82 -4.50 14.85
N SER A 39 -5.65 -5.32 14.19
CA SER A 39 -5.59 -6.80 14.29
C SER A 39 -4.25 -7.41 13.90
N GLU A 40 -3.46 -6.70 13.12
CA GLU A 40 -2.17 -7.15 12.58
C GLU A 40 -0.97 -6.80 13.47
N LEU A 41 -1.23 -6.19 14.64
CA LEU A 41 -0.23 -5.80 15.63
C LEU A 41 -0.40 -6.60 16.93
N SER A 42 0.54 -6.39 17.86
CA SER A 42 0.43 -6.82 19.25
C SER A 42 -0.83 -6.26 19.96
N VAL A 43 -1.08 -6.58 21.22
CA VAL A 43 -2.21 -5.98 21.96
C VAL A 43 -1.69 -4.80 22.78
N TYR A 44 -2.30 -3.62 22.64
CA TYR A 44 -1.92 -2.42 23.40
C TYR A 44 -2.91 -2.07 24.52
N GLY A 45 -4.21 -2.00 24.20
CA GLY A 45 -5.26 -1.82 25.21
C GLY A 45 -5.34 -0.44 25.87
N ALA A 46 -4.65 0.58 25.34
CA ALA A 46 -4.59 1.92 25.94
C ALA A 46 -5.88 2.75 25.79
N CYS A 47 -6.60 2.67 24.66
CA CYS A 47 -7.72 3.58 24.37
C CYS A 47 -8.98 3.33 25.23
N ARG A 48 -9.10 2.16 25.86
CA ARG A 48 -10.24 1.73 26.70
C ARG A 48 -11.65 1.86 26.10
N MET A 49 -11.80 2.10 24.78
CA MET A 49 -13.13 2.12 24.14
C MET A 49 -13.81 0.73 24.15
N CYS A 50 -13.00 -0.33 24.07
CA CYS A 50 -13.46 -1.73 24.04
C CYS A 50 -13.76 -2.33 25.44
N VAL A 51 -14.02 -1.49 26.45
CA VAL A 51 -14.38 -1.98 27.79
C VAL A 51 -15.70 -2.75 27.78
N VAL A 52 -15.76 -3.81 28.56
CA VAL A 52 -16.91 -4.70 28.77
C VAL A 52 -17.12 -4.96 30.26
N GLU A 53 -18.30 -5.43 30.63
CA GLU A 53 -18.67 -5.70 32.02
C GLU A 53 -18.99 -7.20 32.21
N ASP A 54 -18.42 -7.84 33.23
CA ASP A 54 -18.74 -9.23 33.59
C ASP A 54 -19.97 -9.32 34.52
N GLU A 55 -20.40 -10.54 34.87
CA GLU A 55 -21.53 -10.77 35.78
C GLU A 55 -21.33 -10.20 37.20
N LYS A 56 -20.08 -10.01 37.62
CA LYS A 56 -19.73 -9.44 38.92
C LYS A 56 -19.66 -7.91 38.88
N GLY A 57 -19.95 -7.29 37.72
CA GLY A 57 -19.86 -5.85 37.51
C GLY A 57 -18.42 -5.34 37.36
N LYS A 58 -17.44 -6.22 37.12
CA LYS A 58 -16.06 -5.82 36.82
C LYS A 58 -15.98 -5.30 35.40
N ILE A 59 -15.31 -4.16 35.21
CA ILE A 59 -15.05 -3.58 33.89
C ILE A 59 -13.62 -3.86 33.47
N ASP A 60 -13.45 -4.49 32.31
CA ASP A 60 -12.14 -4.81 31.72
C ASP A 60 -12.12 -4.54 30.21
N ALA A 61 -10.92 -4.42 29.62
CA ALA A 61 -10.77 -4.22 28.18
C ALA A 61 -10.82 -5.56 27.43
N SER A 62 -11.80 -5.71 26.54
CA SER A 62 -12.00 -6.95 25.76
C SER A 62 -10.84 -7.28 24.79
N CYS A 63 -10.07 -6.29 24.35
CA CYS A 63 -8.95 -6.50 23.43
C CYS A 63 -7.74 -7.22 24.05
N SER A 64 -7.60 -7.16 25.37
CA SER A 64 -6.51 -7.79 26.13
C SER A 64 -6.98 -8.94 27.02
N MET A 65 -8.28 -9.25 26.98
CA MET A 65 -8.87 -10.33 27.77
C MET A 65 -8.86 -11.63 26.96
N GLU A 66 -8.38 -12.71 27.56
CA GLU A 66 -8.45 -14.05 26.98
C GLU A 66 -9.88 -14.64 27.08
N PRO A 67 -10.40 -15.27 26.01
CA PRO A 67 -11.67 -16.00 26.05
C PRO A 67 -11.60 -17.17 27.04
N ARG A 68 -12.64 -17.37 27.84
CA ARG A 68 -12.77 -18.51 28.76
C ARG A 68 -14.15 -19.14 28.64
N ASP A 69 -14.20 -20.46 28.77
CA ASP A 69 -15.44 -21.21 28.78
C ASP A 69 -16.36 -20.75 29.92
N GLY A 70 -17.64 -20.62 29.65
CA GLY A 70 -18.66 -20.11 30.57
C GLY A 70 -18.59 -18.62 30.87
N MET A 71 -17.67 -17.84 30.27
CA MET A 71 -17.58 -16.41 30.54
C MET A 71 -18.80 -15.66 30.01
N VAL A 72 -19.42 -14.85 30.86
CA VAL A 72 -20.58 -14.01 30.52
C VAL A 72 -20.17 -12.54 30.54
N ILE A 73 -20.41 -11.86 29.42
CA ILE A 73 -19.96 -10.49 29.17
C ILE A 73 -21.11 -9.64 28.64
N ARG A 74 -21.23 -8.42 29.19
CA ARG A 74 -22.14 -7.37 28.74
C ARG A 74 -21.36 -6.27 28.04
N THR A 75 -21.86 -5.80 26.89
CA THR A 75 -21.14 -4.83 26.05
C THR A 75 -21.74 -3.42 26.05
N ASN A 76 -22.96 -3.25 26.57
CA ASN A 76 -23.79 -2.05 26.37
C ASN A 76 -24.50 -1.53 27.63
N THR A 77 -23.99 -1.80 28.84
CA THR A 77 -24.59 -1.29 30.08
C THR A 77 -24.50 0.24 30.19
N ALA A 78 -25.38 0.86 30.99
CA ALA A 78 -25.37 2.31 31.23
C ALA A 78 -24.01 2.82 31.75
N ARG A 79 -23.34 2.01 32.58
CA ARG A 79 -22.01 2.30 33.12
C ARG A 79 -20.95 2.33 32.02
N LEU A 80 -20.96 1.36 31.09
CA LEU A 80 -20.04 1.32 29.95
C LEU A 80 -20.27 2.50 29.00
N LEU A 81 -21.53 2.88 28.74
CA LEU A 81 -21.87 4.04 27.92
C LEU A 81 -21.32 5.34 28.53
N LYS A 82 -21.44 5.53 29.85
CA LYS A 82 -20.86 6.67 30.57
C LYS A 82 -19.33 6.72 30.43
N HIS A 83 -18.66 5.57 30.54
CA HIS A 83 -17.20 5.48 30.36
C HIS A 83 -16.77 5.87 28.95
N ARG A 84 -17.41 5.30 27.91
CA ARG A 84 -17.06 5.58 26.52
C ARG A 84 -17.27 7.04 26.15
N ARG A 85 -18.38 7.66 26.60
CA ARG A 85 -18.62 9.10 26.41
C ARG A 85 -17.54 9.95 27.07
N MET A 86 -17.17 9.64 28.31
CA MET A 86 -16.10 10.35 29.02
C MET A 86 -14.75 10.23 28.31
N ILE A 87 -14.38 9.04 27.84
CA ILE A 87 -13.14 8.82 27.08
C ILE A 87 -13.13 9.66 25.80
N LEU A 88 -14.23 9.65 25.05
CA LEU A 88 -14.35 10.45 23.82
C LEU A 88 -14.28 11.94 24.09
N GLU A 89 -14.94 12.44 25.15
CA GLU A 89 -14.83 13.84 25.55
C GLU A 89 -13.39 14.24 25.89
N LEU A 90 -12.65 13.39 26.62
CA LEU A 90 -11.24 13.64 26.95
C LEU A 90 -10.34 13.60 25.70
N MET A 91 -10.57 12.68 24.77
CA MET A 91 -9.84 12.66 23.50
C MET A 91 -10.12 13.91 22.68
N LEU A 92 -11.38 14.35 22.62
CA LEU A 92 -11.81 15.53 21.88
C LEU A 92 -11.40 16.85 22.52
N SER A 93 -11.18 16.89 23.83
CA SER A 93 -10.66 18.09 24.49
C SER A 93 -9.19 18.33 24.16
N SER A 94 -8.46 17.26 23.83
CA SER A 94 -7.10 17.31 23.33
C SER A 94 -7.07 17.00 21.84
N HIS A 95 -7.88 17.67 21.02
CA HIS A 95 -7.93 17.45 19.58
C HIS A 95 -8.40 18.69 18.83
N CYS A 96 -7.72 19.06 17.75
CA CYS A 96 -8.22 20.09 16.83
C CYS A 96 -9.51 19.60 16.16
N ARG A 97 -10.64 20.24 16.46
CA ARG A 97 -12.00 19.83 16.05
C ARG A 97 -12.49 20.49 14.76
N ASP A 98 -11.59 21.05 13.95
CA ASP A 98 -11.91 21.64 12.64
C ASP A 98 -12.12 20.53 11.60
N CYS A 99 -13.23 19.81 11.76
CA CYS A 99 -13.55 18.64 10.96
C CYS A 99 -13.93 19.00 9.51
N THR A 100 -14.52 20.17 9.28
CA THR A 100 -15.00 20.58 7.94
C THR A 100 -13.88 20.82 6.94
N THR A 101 -12.68 21.13 7.42
CA THR A 101 -11.47 21.36 6.61
C THR A 101 -10.45 20.23 6.76
N CYS A 102 -10.83 19.12 7.39
CA CYS A 102 -9.94 18.00 7.65
C CYS A 102 -9.98 16.97 6.51
N GLU A 103 -8.80 16.57 6.00
CA GLU A 103 -8.65 15.50 5.00
C GLU A 103 -9.32 14.16 5.35
N LYS A 104 -9.46 13.88 6.66
CA LYS A 104 -10.13 12.66 7.15
C LYS A 104 -11.62 12.84 7.43
N SER A 105 -12.22 13.99 7.14
CA SER A 105 -13.64 14.23 7.35
C SER A 105 -14.49 13.19 6.63
N GLY A 106 -15.53 12.67 7.30
CA GLY A 106 -16.38 11.59 6.79
C GLY A 106 -15.74 10.19 6.84
N ASN A 107 -14.42 10.10 7.04
CA ASN A 107 -13.66 8.85 7.14
C ASN A 107 -12.86 8.74 8.46
N CYS A 108 -13.15 9.59 9.45
CA CYS A 108 -12.45 9.68 10.72
C CYS A 108 -13.16 8.82 11.78
N ARG A 109 -12.47 7.83 12.37
CA ARG A 109 -13.07 6.95 13.38
C ARG A 109 -13.40 7.71 14.67
N LEU A 110 -12.65 8.76 15.01
CA LEU A 110 -12.96 9.60 16.18
C LEU A 110 -14.27 10.36 15.97
N GLN A 111 -14.47 10.93 14.77
CA GLN A 111 -15.70 11.62 14.38
C GLN A 111 -16.89 10.66 14.41
N ASP A 112 -16.77 9.48 13.80
CA ASP A 112 -17.79 8.43 13.78
C ASP A 112 -18.18 8.00 15.21
N LEU A 113 -17.21 7.67 16.06
CA LEU A 113 -17.50 7.24 17.43
C LEU A 113 -18.08 8.38 18.29
N ALA A 114 -17.62 9.63 18.12
CA ALA A 114 -18.21 10.77 18.80
C ALA A 114 -19.71 10.93 18.46
N LEU A 115 -20.06 10.80 17.18
CA LEU A 115 -21.44 10.83 16.71
C LEU A 115 -22.25 9.64 17.26
N ARG A 116 -21.71 8.42 17.15
CA ARG A 116 -22.34 7.17 17.63
C ARG A 116 -22.70 7.22 19.11
N PHE A 117 -21.86 7.84 19.94
CA PHE A 117 -22.10 7.95 21.38
C PHE A 117 -22.81 9.24 21.82
N GLY A 118 -23.16 10.12 20.87
CA GLY A 118 -23.90 11.36 21.13
C GLY A 118 -23.10 12.44 21.84
N VAL A 119 -21.77 12.48 21.63
CA VAL A 119 -20.92 13.54 22.20
C VAL A 119 -21.09 14.81 21.37
N ARG A 120 -21.91 15.75 21.88
CA ARG A 120 -22.21 17.04 21.23
C ARG A 120 -21.47 18.22 21.83
N HIS A 121 -21.05 18.10 23.09
CA HIS A 121 -20.34 19.13 23.83
C HIS A 121 -19.17 18.49 24.56
N VAL A 122 -18.03 19.16 24.59
CA VAL A 122 -16.83 18.73 25.32
C VAL A 122 -16.68 19.63 26.53
N ARG A 123 -16.76 19.05 27.74
CA ARG A 123 -16.74 19.81 29.00
C ARG A 123 -15.35 20.27 29.44
N PHE A 124 -14.30 19.68 28.87
CA PHE A 124 -12.92 19.97 29.22
C PHE A 124 -12.31 20.97 28.23
N GLN A 125 -11.48 21.89 28.73
CA GLN A 125 -10.74 22.83 27.91
C GLN A 125 -9.54 22.15 27.24
N ASP A 126 -9.17 22.58 26.03
CA ASP A 126 -7.89 22.19 25.43
C ASP A 126 -6.79 23.05 26.03
N THR A 127 -5.87 22.41 26.75
CA THR A 127 -4.73 23.08 27.41
C THR A 127 -3.41 22.78 26.72
N ARG A 128 -3.41 22.05 25.59
CA ARG A 128 -2.17 21.67 24.93
C ARG A 128 -1.63 22.81 24.06
N PRO A 129 -0.30 22.89 23.89
CA PRO A 129 0.29 23.78 22.90
C PRO A 129 -0.10 23.33 21.50
N VAL A 130 -0.20 24.29 20.59
CA VAL A 130 -0.36 24.04 19.16
C VAL A 130 1.01 23.68 18.57
N TYR A 131 1.09 22.54 17.91
CA TYR A 131 2.31 22.06 17.27
C TYR A 131 2.33 22.39 15.78
N GLU A 132 3.52 22.64 15.22
CA GLU A 132 3.72 22.78 13.77
C GLU A 132 3.37 21.47 13.05
N LYS A 133 2.80 21.58 11.85
CA LYS A 133 2.55 20.44 10.96
C LYS A 133 3.85 20.08 10.23
N ASP A 134 4.16 18.81 10.16
CA ASP A 134 5.31 18.32 9.40
C ASP A 134 4.89 18.04 7.94
N HIS A 135 5.31 18.95 7.05
CA HIS A 135 5.18 18.86 5.61
C HIS A 135 6.52 18.54 4.92
N SER A 136 7.46 17.88 5.60
CA SER A 136 8.76 17.56 5.00
C SER A 136 8.75 16.30 4.13
N SER A 137 7.94 15.29 4.47
CA SER A 137 7.91 14.01 3.74
C SER A 137 7.14 14.10 2.43
N PRO A 138 7.68 13.67 1.28
CA PRO A 138 6.96 13.70 0.00
C PRO A 138 5.72 12.79 -0.05
N ALA A 139 5.57 11.89 0.92
CA ALA A 139 4.53 10.86 0.94
C ALA A 139 3.37 11.16 1.89
N ILE A 140 3.65 11.73 3.06
CA ILE A 140 2.67 11.94 4.14
C ILE A 140 2.84 13.31 4.80
N VAL A 141 1.78 13.77 5.46
CA VAL A 141 1.75 14.98 6.30
C VAL A 141 1.41 14.57 7.71
N ARG A 142 2.07 15.16 8.71
CA ARG A 142 1.76 14.92 10.14
C ARG A 142 1.22 16.18 10.79
N ASP A 143 0.09 16.04 11.47
CA ASP A 143 -0.56 17.08 12.25
C ASP A 143 -0.75 16.57 13.70
N PRO A 144 0.22 16.84 14.60
CA PRO A 144 0.13 16.38 15.99
C PRO A 144 -1.11 16.88 16.72
N ASN A 145 -1.68 18.01 16.29
CA ASN A 145 -2.89 18.60 16.89
C ASN A 145 -4.13 17.72 16.73
N LYS A 146 -4.12 16.80 15.75
CA LYS A 146 -5.18 15.81 15.49
C LYS A 146 -4.84 14.42 16.06
N CYS A 147 -3.74 14.26 16.79
CA CYS A 147 -3.36 12.99 17.39
C CYS A 147 -4.17 12.68 18.66
N ILE A 148 -4.62 11.43 18.78
CA ILE A 148 -5.28 10.90 19.99
C ILE A 148 -4.39 9.92 20.78
N LEU A 149 -3.09 9.87 20.45
CA LEU A 149 -2.09 9.04 21.14
C LEU A 149 -2.45 7.53 21.19
N CYS A 150 -3.13 7.03 20.16
CA CYS A 150 -3.53 5.62 20.09
C CYS A 150 -2.35 4.65 19.93
N GLY A 151 -1.20 5.13 19.43
CA GLY A 151 0.02 4.34 19.26
C GLY A 151 0.07 3.44 18.03
N ASP A 152 -0.99 3.37 17.21
CA ASP A 152 -0.99 2.48 16.04
C ASP A 152 0.08 2.87 15.01
N CYS A 153 0.31 4.17 14.79
CA CYS A 153 1.36 4.64 13.87
C CYS A 153 2.78 4.27 14.33
N VAL A 154 3.07 4.36 15.63
CA VAL A 154 4.34 3.96 16.25
C VAL A 154 4.55 2.46 16.03
N ARG A 155 3.54 1.67 16.40
CA ARG A 155 3.60 0.21 16.39
C ARG A 155 3.60 -0.37 14.97
N VAL A 156 2.94 0.25 14.01
CA VAL A 156 3.06 -0.15 12.59
C VAL A 156 4.48 0.11 12.07
N CYS A 157 5.07 1.24 12.44
CA CYS A 157 6.42 1.60 12.01
C CYS A 157 7.49 0.69 12.64
N GLU A 158 7.29 0.27 13.89
CA GLU A 158 8.16 -0.67 14.60
C GLU A 158 7.86 -2.13 14.23
N GLU A 159 6.67 -2.64 14.55
CA GLU A 159 6.34 -4.07 14.49
C GLU A 159 6.13 -4.60 13.05
N MET A 160 5.75 -3.75 12.08
CA MET A 160 5.56 -4.20 10.69
C MET A 160 6.68 -3.75 9.75
N GLN A 161 7.19 -2.54 9.94
CA GLN A 161 8.22 -1.99 9.06
C GLN A 161 9.64 -2.15 9.63
N GLY A 162 9.80 -2.32 10.95
CA GLY A 162 11.13 -2.43 11.56
C GLY A 162 11.97 -1.15 11.44
N MET A 163 11.33 0.02 11.30
CA MET A 163 12.02 1.30 11.11
C MET A 163 12.01 2.18 12.36
N SER A 164 11.00 2.02 13.23
CA SER A 164 10.88 2.74 14.51
C SER A 164 11.10 4.26 14.44
N ILE A 165 10.67 4.88 13.33
CA ILE A 165 10.85 6.31 13.07
C ILE A 165 10.03 7.18 14.03
N LEU A 166 8.86 6.70 14.45
CA LEU A 166 7.94 7.42 15.33
C LEU A 166 7.94 6.75 16.70
N ASN A 167 8.00 7.55 17.77
CA ASN A 167 7.84 7.06 19.14
C ASN A 167 7.08 8.07 20.01
N PHE A 168 6.70 7.64 21.21
CA PHE A 168 6.16 8.53 22.24
C PHE A 168 7.30 9.30 22.91
N ALA A 169 7.19 10.62 22.95
CA ALA A 169 8.11 11.52 23.64
C ALA A 169 7.38 12.30 24.75
N HIS A 170 8.16 12.75 25.74
CA HIS A 170 7.67 13.43 26.95
C HIS A 170 6.73 12.56 27.84
N ARG A 171 6.02 13.18 28.78
CA ARG A 171 5.18 12.51 29.79
C ARG A 171 3.93 13.31 30.13
N GLY A 172 2.93 12.64 30.68
CA GLY A 172 1.71 13.29 31.16
C GLY A 172 0.95 13.99 30.05
N SER A 173 0.57 15.25 30.27
CA SER A 173 -0.12 16.11 29.29
C SER A 173 0.74 16.47 28.07
N ASP A 174 2.05 16.37 28.19
CA ASP A 174 3.01 16.77 27.14
C ASP A 174 3.34 15.62 26.19
N LEU A 175 2.75 14.43 26.42
CA LEU A 175 2.99 13.24 25.61
C LEU A 175 2.65 13.51 24.14
N VAL A 176 3.63 13.33 23.26
CA VAL A 176 3.48 13.52 21.81
C VAL A 176 4.05 12.31 21.07
N VAL A 177 3.56 12.06 19.87
CA VAL A 177 4.21 11.13 18.94
C VAL A 177 5.09 11.96 18.01
N CYS A 178 6.39 11.75 18.01
CA CYS A 178 7.36 12.42 17.13
C CYS A 178 8.54 11.50 16.78
N PRO A 179 9.38 11.87 15.79
CA PRO A 179 10.64 11.22 15.57
C PRO A 179 11.65 11.61 16.64
N ALA A 180 12.74 10.85 16.73
CA ALA A 180 13.79 11.14 17.69
C ALA A 180 14.33 12.58 17.52
N PHE A 181 14.59 13.25 18.65
CA PHE A 181 15.13 14.61 18.70
C PHE A 181 14.30 15.67 17.96
N ASP A 182 12.98 15.48 17.90
CA ASP A 182 12.03 16.41 17.25
C ASP A 182 12.36 16.72 15.78
N ARG A 183 13.09 15.81 15.12
CA ARG A 183 13.42 15.90 13.70
C ARG A 183 12.17 15.86 12.83
N LYS A 184 12.25 16.50 11.66
CA LYS A 184 11.27 16.34 10.59
C LYS A 184 11.42 14.97 9.94
N LEU A 185 10.36 14.42 9.37
CA LEU A 185 10.42 13.11 8.71
C LEU A 185 11.48 13.02 7.60
N SER A 186 11.75 14.10 6.88
CA SER A 186 12.80 14.13 5.85
C SER A 186 14.23 13.97 6.40
N GLU A 187 14.44 14.24 7.68
CA GLU A 187 15.74 14.19 8.38
C GLU A 187 15.94 12.83 9.09
N THR A 188 15.10 11.85 8.76
CA THR A 188 15.10 10.50 9.32
C THR A 188 15.21 9.47 8.19
N ASN A 189 15.49 8.23 8.56
CA ASN A 189 15.55 7.12 7.61
C ASN A 189 14.15 6.63 7.17
N CYS A 190 13.12 7.49 7.26
CA CYS A 190 11.77 7.16 6.83
C CYS A 190 11.73 6.76 5.35
N ILE A 191 11.28 5.54 5.08
CA ILE A 191 11.17 4.96 3.73
C ILE A 191 9.89 5.37 2.98
N SER A 192 9.13 6.33 3.49
CA SER A 192 7.93 6.89 2.83
C SER A 192 6.79 5.88 2.54
N CYS A 193 6.78 4.69 3.17
CA CYS A 193 5.79 3.64 2.88
C CYS A 193 4.34 4.00 3.29
N GLY A 194 4.17 5.00 4.14
CA GLY A 194 2.87 5.56 4.53
C GLY A 194 2.00 4.66 5.42
N GLN A 195 2.48 3.48 5.85
CA GLN A 195 1.69 2.55 6.65
C GLN A 195 1.21 3.17 7.98
N CYS A 196 1.95 4.14 8.53
CA CYS A 196 1.51 4.94 9.68
C CYS A 196 0.30 5.84 9.37
N ALA A 197 0.17 6.36 8.14
CA ALA A 197 -1.01 7.10 7.69
C ALA A 197 -2.21 6.16 7.50
N ALA A 198 -1.98 4.99 6.90
CA ALA A 198 -3.01 3.98 6.69
C ALA A 198 -3.61 3.45 8.01
N ALA A 199 -2.79 3.37 9.07
CA ALA A 199 -3.23 2.94 10.40
C ALA A 199 -3.83 4.07 11.25
N CYS A 200 -3.67 5.34 10.85
CA CYS A 200 -4.13 6.47 11.65
C CYS A 200 -5.67 6.57 11.65
N PRO A 201 -6.34 6.51 12.82
CA PRO A 201 -7.80 6.59 12.89
C PRO A 201 -8.35 8.02 12.77
N THR A 202 -7.48 9.03 12.73
CA THR A 202 -7.81 10.46 12.68
C THR A 202 -7.02 11.16 11.58
N GLY A 203 -7.15 12.49 11.47
CA GLY A 203 -6.33 13.30 10.55
C GLY A 203 -4.92 13.62 11.05
N ALA A 204 -4.36 12.84 11.98
CA ALA A 204 -3.03 13.14 12.54
C ALA A 204 -1.88 12.78 11.61
N ILE A 205 -2.06 11.76 10.78
CA ILE A 205 -1.12 11.40 9.71
C ILE A 205 -1.95 11.11 8.47
N THR A 206 -1.77 11.92 7.44
CA THR A 206 -2.52 11.82 6.18
C THR A 206 -1.55 11.65 5.01
N ILE A 207 -2.08 11.21 3.87
CA ILE A 207 -1.33 11.24 2.61
C ILE A 207 -1.03 12.71 2.27
N ARG A 208 0.11 12.96 1.63
CA ARG A 208 0.36 14.27 1.03
C ARG A 208 -0.60 14.48 -0.13
N ASP A 209 -1.57 15.36 0.10
CA ASP A 209 -2.54 15.77 -0.91
C ASP A 209 -1.84 16.46 -2.09
N GLU A 210 -2.16 15.99 -3.29
CA GLU A 210 -1.76 16.59 -4.56
C GLU A 210 -2.99 16.82 -5.47
N ILE A 211 -4.22 16.69 -4.95
CA ILE A 211 -5.48 16.82 -5.70
C ILE A 211 -5.60 18.21 -6.33
N GLY A 212 -5.36 19.26 -5.54
CA GLY A 212 -5.44 20.64 -6.04
C GLY A 212 -4.44 20.91 -7.17
N LYS A 213 -3.28 20.23 -7.18
CA LYS A 213 -2.35 20.29 -8.31
C LYS A 213 -2.94 19.55 -9.51
N ALA A 214 -3.42 18.32 -9.34
CA ALA A 214 -4.01 17.53 -10.42
C ALA A 214 -5.12 18.29 -11.16
N TRP A 215 -6.06 18.92 -10.44
CA TRP A 215 -7.12 19.72 -11.05
C TRP A 215 -6.63 20.89 -11.88
N ARG A 216 -5.62 21.62 -11.39
CA ARG A 216 -5.03 22.73 -12.16
C ARG A 216 -4.41 22.25 -13.46
N GLU A 217 -3.71 21.12 -13.42
CA GLU A 217 -2.99 20.60 -14.59
C GLU A 217 -3.93 19.97 -15.62
N LEU A 218 -5.02 19.34 -15.15
CA LEU A 218 -6.06 18.74 -16.01
C LEU A 218 -6.72 19.75 -16.94
N TYR A 219 -6.84 21.00 -16.51
CA TYR A 219 -7.47 22.08 -17.27
C TYR A 219 -6.48 23.11 -17.80
N ASP A 220 -5.17 22.83 -17.77
CA ASP A 220 -4.18 23.66 -18.46
C ASP A 220 -4.21 23.34 -19.97
N PRO A 221 -4.64 24.26 -20.85
CA PRO A 221 -4.73 24.01 -22.28
C PRO A 221 -3.38 23.78 -22.96
N LYS A 222 -2.27 24.11 -22.29
CA LYS A 222 -0.91 23.86 -22.79
C LYS A 222 -0.42 22.45 -22.47
N LYS A 223 -1.20 21.67 -21.73
CA LYS A 223 -0.83 20.33 -21.29
C LYS A 223 -1.70 19.28 -21.94
N ARG A 224 -1.09 18.12 -22.16
CA ARG A 224 -1.81 16.88 -22.47
C ARG A 224 -1.72 15.99 -21.25
N VAL A 225 -2.82 15.84 -20.52
CA VAL A 225 -2.81 15.10 -19.26
C VAL A 225 -3.07 13.62 -19.52
N VAL A 226 -2.03 12.83 -19.28
CA VAL A 226 -2.04 11.38 -19.47
C VAL A 226 -2.03 10.70 -18.11
N PHE A 227 -2.98 9.81 -17.88
CA PHE A 227 -3.03 8.98 -16.68
C PHE A 227 -2.42 7.60 -16.91
N GLN A 228 -1.77 7.05 -15.90
CA GLN A 228 -1.50 5.61 -15.81
C GLN A 228 -2.11 5.02 -14.54
N ILE A 229 -2.67 3.82 -14.62
CA ILE A 229 -3.35 3.14 -13.50
C ILE A 229 -2.57 1.91 -13.06
N ALA A 230 -2.13 1.88 -11.79
CA ALA A 230 -1.42 0.73 -11.24
C ALA A 230 -2.32 -0.50 -11.05
N PRO A 231 -1.76 -1.73 -11.08
CA PRO A 231 -2.54 -2.97 -11.03
C PRO A 231 -3.54 -3.01 -9.86
N ALA A 232 -3.09 -2.71 -8.64
CA ALA A 232 -3.92 -2.84 -7.44
C ALA A 232 -5.01 -1.75 -7.29
N VAL A 233 -4.98 -0.66 -8.06
CA VAL A 233 -6.00 0.40 -7.99
C VAL A 233 -7.34 -0.17 -8.43
N ARG A 234 -7.34 -0.99 -9.49
CA ARG A 234 -8.56 -1.51 -10.12
C ARG A 234 -9.42 -2.36 -9.19
N VAL A 235 -8.81 -3.03 -8.21
CA VAL A 235 -9.50 -3.94 -7.28
C VAL A 235 -9.92 -3.27 -5.96
N ALA A 236 -9.65 -1.97 -5.81
CA ALA A 236 -9.85 -1.24 -4.56
C ALA A 236 -10.60 0.09 -4.73
N VAL A 237 -10.47 0.76 -5.88
CA VAL A 237 -11.13 2.05 -6.14
C VAL A 237 -12.65 1.98 -5.99
N GLY A 238 -13.25 0.86 -6.42
CA GLY A 238 -14.69 0.62 -6.37
C GLY A 238 -15.29 0.55 -4.96
N GLU A 239 -14.48 0.25 -3.94
CA GLU A 239 -14.94 0.10 -2.55
C GLU A 239 -15.60 1.38 -2.02
N ALA A 240 -15.06 2.53 -2.40
CA ALA A 240 -15.59 3.83 -1.99
C ALA A 240 -16.92 4.20 -2.66
N PHE A 241 -17.36 3.40 -3.64
CA PHE A 241 -18.56 3.60 -4.45
C PHE A 241 -19.53 2.41 -4.35
N GLY A 242 -19.36 1.56 -3.34
CA GLY A 242 -20.28 0.45 -3.04
C GLY A 242 -20.01 -0.86 -3.77
N LEU A 243 -18.89 -0.99 -4.50
CA LEU A 243 -18.46 -2.28 -5.04
C LEU A 243 -17.74 -3.09 -3.96
N GLU A 244 -17.87 -4.41 -4.03
CA GLU A 244 -17.16 -5.31 -3.11
C GLU A 244 -15.63 -5.25 -3.33
N PRO A 245 -14.82 -5.41 -2.27
CA PRO A 245 -13.36 -5.48 -2.41
C PRO A 245 -12.94 -6.60 -3.37
N GLY A 246 -11.98 -6.33 -4.25
CA GLY A 246 -11.53 -7.29 -5.26
C GLY A 246 -12.25 -7.19 -6.61
N VAL A 247 -13.39 -6.50 -6.70
CA VAL A 247 -14.05 -6.26 -7.99
C VAL A 247 -13.17 -5.36 -8.84
N ASN A 248 -12.84 -5.82 -10.06
CA ASN A 248 -12.08 -5.05 -11.03
C ASN A 248 -12.95 -3.93 -11.63
N ALA A 249 -12.63 -2.69 -11.30
CA ALA A 249 -13.33 -1.48 -11.73
C ALA A 249 -12.45 -0.55 -12.58
N ILE A 250 -11.45 -1.09 -13.29
CA ILE A 250 -10.59 -0.28 -14.16
C ILE A 250 -11.39 0.41 -15.26
N ASP A 251 -12.39 -0.28 -15.81
CA ASP A 251 -13.22 0.21 -16.91
C ASP A 251 -13.98 1.49 -16.53
N LYS A 252 -14.58 1.49 -15.33
CA LYS A 252 -15.30 2.63 -14.76
C LYS A 252 -14.35 3.75 -14.36
N LEU A 253 -13.14 3.40 -13.91
CA LEU A 253 -12.12 4.38 -13.59
C LEU A 253 -11.63 5.12 -14.84
N VAL A 254 -11.46 4.42 -15.97
CA VAL A 254 -11.13 5.06 -17.25
C VAL A 254 -12.23 6.04 -17.65
N SER A 255 -13.49 5.61 -17.65
CA SER A 255 -14.63 6.48 -17.97
C SER A 255 -14.68 7.71 -17.06
N ALA A 256 -14.49 7.52 -15.75
CA ALA A 256 -14.49 8.61 -14.78
C ALA A 256 -13.36 9.63 -15.05
N LEU A 257 -12.13 9.15 -15.32
CA LEU A 257 -10.99 10.02 -15.62
C LEU A 257 -11.21 10.84 -16.90
N LYS A 258 -11.76 10.22 -17.95
CA LYS A 258 -12.12 10.93 -19.18
C LYS A 258 -13.19 11.99 -18.95
N MET A 259 -14.24 11.65 -18.19
CA MET A 259 -15.28 12.60 -17.81
C MET A 259 -14.73 13.79 -17.02
N MET A 260 -13.69 13.56 -16.20
CA MET A 260 -13.01 14.62 -15.45
C MET A 260 -12.13 15.51 -16.34
N GLY A 261 -11.72 15.05 -17.53
CA GLY A 261 -10.93 15.82 -18.49
C GLY A 261 -9.57 15.22 -18.84
N ALA A 262 -9.32 13.94 -18.54
CA ALA A 262 -8.09 13.27 -19.00
C ALA A 262 -8.06 13.21 -20.54
N ASP A 263 -6.93 13.57 -21.15
CA ASP A 263 -6.74 13.39 -22.60
C ASP A 263 -6.62 11.89 -22.92
N GLU A 264 -5.83 11.15 -22.12
CA GLU A 264 -5.51 9.74 -22.34
C GLU A 264 -5.32 9.01 -21.00
N VAL A 265 -5.71 7.74 -20.93
CA VAL A 265 -5.72 6.87 -19.76
C VAL A 265 -5.16 5.49 -20.14
N TYR A 266 -4.00 5.19 -19.58
CA TYR A 266 -3.25 3.97 -19.84
C TYR A 266 -3.14 3.07 -18.60
N ASP A 267 -2.59 1.87 -18.80
CA ASP A 267 -2.46 0.85 -17.76
C ASP A 267 -0.97 0.62 -17.44
N THR A 268 -0.58 0.81 -16.17
CA THR A 268 0.80 0.54 -15.71
C THR A 268 1.16 -0.94 -15.88
N ASN A 269 0.20 -1.84 -16.11
CA ASN A 269 0.50 -3.22 -16.50
C ASN A 269 1.37 -3.31 -17.76
N PHE A 270 1.28 -2.35 -18.69
CA PHE A 270 2.22 -2.28 -19.82
C PHE A 270 3.67 -2.07 -19.34
N GLY A 271 3.86 -1.16 -18.39
CA GLY A 271 5.14 -0.95 -17.72
C GLY A 271 5.59 -2.18 -16.92
N ALA A 272 4.67 -2.91 -16.29
CA ALA A 272 4.99 -4.14 -15.58
C ALA A 272 5.44 -5.26 -16.52
N ASP A 273 4.82 -5.41 -17.69
CA ASP A 273 5.29 -6.34 -18.71
C ASP A 273 6.70 -5.97 -19.21
N LEU A 274 7.00 -4.68 -19.39
CA LEU A 274 8.37 -4.21 -19.68
C LEU A 274 9.34 -4.58 -18.56
N THR A 275 8.93 -4.39 -17.30
CA THR A 275 9.76 -4.77 -16.14
C THR A 275 10.06 -6.26 -16.16
N VAL A 276 9.08 -7.13 -16.41
CA VAL A 276 9.33 -8.58 -16.52
C VAL A 276 10.31 -8.90 -17.63
N MET A 277 10.19 -8.25 -18.79
CA MET A 277 11.08 -8.50 -19.92
C MET A 277 12.54 -8.17 -19.57
N GLU A 278 12.81 -6.98 -19.05
CA GLU A 278 14.17 -6.55 -18.71
C GLU A 278 14.71 -7.25 -17.45
N GLU A 279 13.89 -7.41 -16.40
CA GLU A 279 14.31 -7.99 -15.11
C GLU A 279 14.60 -9.49 -15.25
N SER A 280 13.82 -10.20 -16.07
CA SER A 280 14.11 -11.61 -16.37
C SER A 280 15.38 -11.77 -17.21
N GLU A 281 15.66 -10.87 -18.17
CA GLU A 281 16.90 -10.91 -18.95
C GLU A 281 18.11 -10.62 -18.06
N GLU A 282 18.04 -9.58 -17.22
CA GLU A 282 19.08 -9.27 -16.23
C GLU A 282 19.34 -10.47 -15.30
N PHE A 283 18.28 -11.12 -14.83
CA PHE A 283 18.41 -12.29 -13.98
C PHE A 283 19.09 -13.46 -14.70
N LEU A 284 18.69 -13.75 -15.95
CA LEU A 284 19.30 -14.80 -16.77
C LEU A 284 20.77 -14.47 -17.08
N GLU A 285 21.13 -13.21 -17.28
CA GLU A 285 22.53 -12.79 -17.40
C GLU A 285 23.33 -13.03 -16.12
N ARG A 286 22.78 -12.67 -14.95
CA ARG A 286 23.43 -12.95 -13.66
C ARG A 286 23.60 -14.45 -13.43
N LEU A 287 22.63 -15.27 -13.83
CA LEU A 287 22.73 -16.74 -13.82
C LEU A 287 23.89 -17.25 -14.70
N LYS A 288 24.05 -16.71 -15.91
CA LYS A 288 25.16 -17.07 -16.80
C LYS A 288 26.53 -16.64 -16.23
N LYS A 289 26.60 -15.45 -15.60
CA LYS A 289 27.83 -14.89 -15.02
C LYS A 289 28.16 -15.46 -13.62
N GLY A 290 27.25 -16.20 -13.00
CA GLY A 290 27.41 -16.77 -11.66
C GLY A 290 27.10 -15.82 -10.49
N GLY A 291 26.45 -14.68 -10.74
CA GLY A 291 26.03 -13.72 -9.72
C GLY A 291 26.11 -12.25 -10.16
N PRO A 292 25.95 -11.30 -9.22
CA PRO A 292 25.78 -11.51 -7.77
C PRO A 292 24.38 -12.01 -7.40
N PHE A 293 24.32 -12.90 -6.39
CA PHE A 293 23.08 -13.44 -5.81
C PHE A 293 22.92 -13.06 -4.33
N PRO A 294 21.68 -12.98 -3.83
CA PRO A 294 20.42 -12.99 -4.60
C PRO A 294 20.28 -11.75 -5.48
N MET A 295 19.50 -11.83 -6.57
CA MET A 295 18.97 -10.62 -7.21
C MET A 295 17.71 -10.20 -6.46
N PHE A 296 17.63 -8.94 -6.05
CA PHE A 296 16.42 -8.37 -5.44
C PHE A 296 15.60 -7.62 -6.48
N THR A 297 14.28 -7.74 -6.40
CA THR A 297 13.37 -6.90 -7.19
C THR A 297 13.49 -5.42 -6.80
N SER A 298 13.39 -4.50 -7.75
CA SER A 298 13.55 -3.04 -7.55
C SER A 298 12.24 -2.26 -7.55
N CYS A 299 11.12 -2.87 -7.92
CA CYS A 299 9.87 -2.14 -8.21
C CYS A 299 9.19 -1.46 -7.00
N CYS A 300 9.54 -1.87 -5.76
CA CYS A 300 9.04 -1.28 -4.52
C CYS A 300 9.97 -0.15 -4.04
N PRO A 301 9.58 1.13 -4.16
CA PRO A 301 10.49 2.25 -3.85
C PRO A 301 10.86 2.37 -2.37
N ALA A 302 9.98 1.93 -1.47
CA ALA A 302 10.27 1.90 -0.04
C ALA A 302 11.31 0.83 0.31
N TRP A 303 11.36 -0.27 -0.47
CA TRP A 303 12.39 -1.29 -0.32
C TRP A 303 13.75 -0.77 -0.82
N VAL A 304 13.77 -0.16 -2.00
CA VAL A 304 15.00 0.46 -2.55
C VAL A 304 15.55 1.49 -1.56
N LYS A 305 14.72 2.39 -1.03
CA LYS A 305 15.15 3.38 -0.04
C LYS A 305 15.64 2.75 1.26
N TYR A 306 15.03 1.64 1.71
CA TYR A 306 15.55 0.92 2.87
C TYR A 306 16.98 0.40 2.63
N VAL A 307 17.23 -0.21 1.47
CA VAL A 307 18.56 -0.72 1.13
C VAL A 307 19.57 0.42 1.02
N GLU A 308 19.20 1.54 0.41
CA GLU A 308 20.04 2.74 0.34
C GLU A 308 20.45 3.26 1.72
N GLU A 309 19.51 3.32 2.66
CA GLU A 309 19.77 3.98 3.96
C GLU A 309 20.36 3.05 5.02
N GLU A 310 20.00 1.76 4.99
CA GLU A 310 20.26 0.80 6.08
C GLU A 310 21.15 -0.37 5.65
N ARG A 311 21.17 -0.74 4.37
CA ARG A 311 21.88 -1.94 3.86
C ARG A 311 22.61 -1.70 2.52
N PRO A 312 23.44 -0.65 2.38
CA PRO A 312 23.99 -0.22 1.09
C PRO A 312 24.79 -1.28 0.32
N HIS A 313 25.42 -2.23 1.01
CA HIS A 313 26.18 -3.30 0.38
C HIS A 313 25.31 -4.24 -0.48
N PHE A 314 24.00 -4.25 -0.28
CA PHE A 314 23.03 -4.95 -1.13
C PHE A 314 22.54 -4.12 -2.34
N LEU A 315 22.96 -2.86 -2.52
CA LEU A 315 22.55 -2.07 -3.69
C LEU A 315 22.94 -2.75 -5.01
N LYS A 316 24.12 -3.37 -5.07
CA LYS A 316 24.58 -4.15 -6.24
C LYS A 316 23.71 -5.37 -6.54
N ASN A 317 22.93 -5.83 -5.57
CA ASN A 317 22.05 -6.99 -5.69
C ASN A 317 20.65 -6.58 -6.20
N ILE A 318 20.26 -5.30 -6.08
CA ILE A 318 18.99 -4.80 -6.64
C ILE A 318 19.02 -4.89 -8.17
N SER A 319 17.91 -5.29 -8.78
CA SER A 319 17.72 -5.23 -10.22
C SER A 319 17.89 -3.79 -10.71
N THR A 320 18.62 -3.62 -11.80
CA THR A 320 18.82 -2.31 -12.43
C THR A 320 17.57 -1.84 -13.15
N CYS A 321 16.55 -2.68 -13.31
CA CYS A 321 15.29 -2.30 -13.93
C CYS A 321 14.61 -1.17 -13.14
N LYS A 322 14.12 -0.16 -13.83
CA LYS A 322 13.18 0.81 -13.27
C LYS A 322 11.88 0.11 -12.85
N SER A 323 11.12 0.74 -11.96
CA SER A 323 9.81 0.20 -11.61
C SER A 323 8.81 0.32 -12.77
N PRO A 324 7.70 -0.45 -12.76
CA PRO A 324 6.66 -0.33 -13.77
C PRO A 324 6.15 1.09 -14.01
N MET A 325 6.08 1.90 -12.94
CA MET A 325 5.65 3.30 -13.01
C MET A 325 6.64 4.15 -13.82
N GLU A 326 7.94 4.00 -13.54
CA GLU A 326 9.00 4.80 -14.13
C GLU A 326 9.38 4.30 -15.54
N MET A 327 9.34 2.98 -15.78
CA MET A 327 9.50 2.43 -17.14
C MET A 327 8.41 2.94 -18.08
N PHE A 328 7.15 2.86 -17.63
CA PHE A 328 6.03 3.39 -18.41
C PHE A 328 6.22 4.89 -18.69
N ALA A 329 6.60 5.65 -17.66
CA ALA A 329 6.78 7.10 -17.75
C ALA A 329 7.87 7.49 -18.76
N ALA A 330 9.04 6.86 -18.67
CA ALA A 330 10.16 7.10 -19.59
C ALA A 330 9.78 6.79 -21.03
N VAL A 331 9.12 5.65 -21.26
CA VAL A 331 8.61 5.27 -22.59
C VAL A 331 7.57 6.27 -23.09
N LEU A 332 6.61 6.66 -22.26
CA LEU A 332 5.57 7.62 -22.64
C LEU A 332 6.21 8.92 -23.11
N LYS A 333 7.12 9.49 -22.32
CA LYS A 333 7.79 10.77 -22.63
C LYS A 333 8.63 10.69 -23.90
N ASP A 334 9.38 9.60 -24.08
CA ASP A 334 10.16 9.36 -25.30
C ASP A 334 9.27 9.31 -26.56
N GLN A 335 8.17 8.55 -26.49
CA GLN A 335 7.28 8.37 -27.63
C GLN A 335 6.40 9.61 -27.89
N TYR A 336 6.17 10.45 -26.88
CA TYR A 336 5.32 11.64 -26.98
C TYR A 336 6.10 12.91 -27.32
N ALA A 337 7.43 12.90 -27.29
CA ALA A 337 8.24 14.06 -27.64
C ALA A 337 7.89 14.63 -29.04
N LYS A 338 7.64 13.74 -30.02
CA LYS A 338 7.19 14.14 -31.35
C LYS A 338 5.78 14.76 -31.32
N LYS A 339 4.85 14.13 -30.58
CA LYS A 339 3.46 14.60 -30.44
C LYS A 339 3.39 15.99 -29.79
N ASP A 340 4.22 16.20 -28.76
CA ASP A 340 4.38 17.49 -28.07
C ASP A 340 4.91 18.58 -29.02
N ALA A 341 5.87 18.23 -29.87
CA ALA A 341 6.41 19.17 -30.87
C ALA A 341 5.38 19.53 -31.96
N GLU A 342 4.53 18.57 -32.35
CA GLU A 342 3.54 18.74 -33.42
C GLU A 342 2.33 19.59 -33.01
N ASP A 343 1.78 19.40 -31.82
CA ASP A 343 0.60 20.17 -31.36
C ASP A 343 0.91 21.27 -30.34
N GLY A 344 2.19 21.43 -29.99
CA GLY A 344 2.67 22.51 -29.11
C GLY A 344 2.29 22.34 -27.63
N ARG A 345 1.70 21.20 -27.23
CA ARG A 345 1.41 20.89 -25.83
C ARG A 345 2.56 20.14 -25.18
N THR A 346 2.64 20.18 -23.85
CA THR A 346 3.55 19.33 -23.08
C THR A 346 2.78 18.17 -22.46
N THR A 347 3.25 16.94 -22.66
CA THR A 347 2.68 15.77 -21.98
C THR A 347 2.93 15.88 -20.49
N TYR A 348 1.84 15.89 -19.71
CA TYR A 348 1.85 15.93 -18.25
C TYR A 348 1.30 14.60 -17.72
N HIS A 349 2.19 13.80 -17.14
CA HIS A 349 1.93 12.42 -16.78
C HIS A 349 1.56 12.30 -15.30
N ILE A 350 0.35 11.79 -15.04
CA ILE A 350 -0.17 11.54 -13.70
C ILE A 350 -0.29 10.02 -13.45
N ALA A 351 0.43 9.53 -12.45
CA ALA A 351 0.40 8.13 -12.07
C ALA A 351 -0.53 7.88 -10.89
N ILE A 352 -1.53 7.01 -11.06
CA ILE A 352 -2.45 6.59 -9.99
C ILE A 352 -1.92 5.32 -9.35
N MET A 353 -1.51 5.43 -8.09
CA MET A 353 -0.74 4.40 -7.38
C MET A 353 -1.41 4.00 -6.05
N PRO A 354 -1.35 2.73 -5.64
CA PRO A 354 -1.85 2.30 -4.33
C PRO A 354 -0.86 2.64 -3.19
N CYS A 355 0.17 3.44 -3.46
CA CYS A 355 1.35 3.59 -2.62
C CYS A 355 1.76 5.06 -2.49
N THR A 356 2.04 5.50 -1.26
CA THR A 356 2.55 6.85 -0.99
C THR A 356 4.03 6.98 -1.34
N ALA A 357 4.82 5.90 -1.23
CA ALA A 357 6.25 5.92 -1.56
C ALA A 357 6.50 6.15 -3.06
N LYS A 358 5.52 5.89 -3.93
CA LYS A 358 5.58 6.26 -5.36
C LYS A 358 5.67 7.79 -5.56
N LYS A 359 5.07 8.60 -4.67
CA LYS A 359 5.25 10.07 -4.67
C LYS A 359 6.69 10.50 -4.40
N MET A 360 7.43 9.70 -3.61
CA MET A 360 8.85 9.93 -3.36
C MET A 360 9.69 9.47 -4.56
N GLU A 361 9.39 8.30 -5.11
CA GLU A 361 10.06 7.75 -6.30
C GLU A 361 10.03 8.74 -7.47
N ALA A 362 8.85 9.23 -7.84
CA ALA A 362 8.68 10.21 -8.93
C ALA A 362 9.46 11.53 -8.74
N LYS A 363 9.90 11.83 -7.51
CA LYS A 363 10.68 13.05 -7.19
C LYS A 363 12.20 12.79 -7.18
N ARG A 364 12.65 11.56 -7.43
CA ARG A 364 14.09 11.22 -7.41
C ARG A 364 14.84 11.88 -8.58
N PRO A 365 16.07 12.36 -8.37
CA PRO A 365 16.86 13.00 -9.44
C PRO A 365 17.12 12.11 -10.64
N GLU A 366 17.40 10.82 -10.43
CA GLU A 366 17.64 9.82 -11.48
C GLU A 366 16.44 9.51 -12.38
N PHE A 367 15.22 9.92 -12.02
CA PHE A 367 14.02 9.78 -12.88
C PHE A 367 13.67 11.09 -13.58
N ARG A 368 14.71 11.79 -14.04
CA ARG A 368 14.59 13.02 -14.82
C ARG A 368 15.40 12.91 -16.10
N HIS A 369 14.77 13.22 -17.22
CA HIS A 369 15.43 13.35 -18.53
C HIS A 369 15.26 14.79 -19.02
N ASP A 370 16.33 15.40 -19.51
CA ASP A 370 16.36 16.81 -19.93
C ASP A 370 15.82 17.80 -18.88
N GLY A 371 16.13 17.53 -17.61
CA GLY A 371 15.69 18.34 -16.48
C GLY A 371 14.19 18.21 -16.14
N LYS A 372 13.42 17.39 -16.86
CA LYS A 372 12.00 17.13 -16.62
C LYS A 372 11.81 15.77 -15.93
N PRO A 373 10.89 15.66 -14.96
CA PRO A 373 10.58 14.35 -14.37
C PRO A 373 9.87 13.43 -15.36
N ASP A 374 10.13 12.13 -15.25
CA ASP A 374 9.41 11.11 -16.01
C ASP A 374 7.92 11.07 -15.62
N VAL A 375 7.65 11.14 -14.32
CA VAL A 375 6.32 11.24 -13.72
C VAL A 375 6.13 12.62 -13.11
N ASP A 376 5.21 13.42 -13.66
CA ASP A 376 4.99 14.79 -13.18
C ASP A 376 4.19 14.86 -11.87
N LEU A 377 3.31 13.87 -11.66
CA LEU A 377 2.48 13.78 -10.46
C LEU A 377 2.11 12.34 -10.12
N VAL A 378 2.05 12.03 -8.83
CA VAL A 378 1.51 10.76 -8.34
C VAL A 378 0.31 11.04 -7.44
N LEU A 379 -0.82 10.44 -7.80
CA LEU A 379 -2.04 10.41 -7.01
C LEU A 379 -2.23 9.03 -6.41
N THR A 380 -2.69 8.97 -5.17
CA THR A 380 -3.07 7.71 -4.54
C THR A 380 -4.48 7.29 -4.93
N THR A 381 -4.84 6.03 -4.69
CA THR A 381 -6.22 5.56 -4.85
C THR A 381 -7.19 6.37 -3.98
N GLN A 382 -6.80 6.74 -2.76
CA GLN A 382 -7.60 7.63 -1.89
C GLN A 382 -7.80 9.02 -2.53
N GLU A 383 -6.76 9.61 -3.12
CA GLU A 383 -6.88 10.92 -3.79
C GLU A 383 -7.80 10.85 -5.01
N ILE A 384 -7.69 9.81 -5.85
CA ILE A 384 -8.56 9.67 -7.02
C ILE A 384 -10.03 9.43 -6.62
N ILE A 385 -10.26 8.69 -5.55
CA ILE A 385 -11.61 8.51 -4.98
C ILE A 385 -12.19 9.87 -4.57
N THR A 386 -11.40 10.73 -3.93
CA THR A 386 -11.83 12.07 -3.56
C THR A 386 -12.14 12.91 -4.79
N MET A 387 -11.28 12.92 -5.81
CA MET A 387 -11.53 13.67 -7.05
C MET A 387 -12.81 13.23 -7.77
N ILE A 388 -13.08 11.93 -7.83
CA ILE A 388 -14.32 11.39 -8.44
C ILE A 388 -15.55 11.86 -7.62
N LYS A 389 -15.45 11.89 -6.29
CA LYS A 389 -16.51 12.40 -5.41
C LYS A 389 -16.72 13.91 -5.56
N GLU A 390 -15.65 14.69 -5.66
CA GLU A 390 -15.69 16.14 -5.93
C GLU A 390 -16.39 16.45 -7.26
N SER A 391 -16.24 15.57 -8.24
CA SER A 391 -16.87 15.69 -9.56
C SER A 391 -18.35 15.31 -9.59
N GLY A 392 -18.89 14.73 -8.50
CA GLY A 392 -20.26 14.23 -8.44
C GLY A 392 -20.56 13.04 -9.35
N ILE A 393 -19.52 12.33 -9.83
CA ILE A 393 -19.67 11.21 -10.76
C ILE A 393 -20.29 10.00 -10.03
N ARG A 394 -21.39 9.47 -10.59
CA ARG A 394 -22.03 8.23 -10.12
C ARG A 394 -21.25 7.00 -10.60
N PHE A 395 -20.08 6.78 -10.00
CA PHE A 395 -19.09 5.79 -10.45
C PHE A 395 -19.66 4.38 -10.68
N ALA A 396 -20.52 3.89 -9.79
CA ALA A 396 -21.08 2.53 -9.88
C ALA A 396 -21.98 2.32 -11.12
N GLU A 397 -22.51 3.40 -11.68
CA GLU A 397 -23.44 3.38 -12.82
C GLU A 397 -22.77 3.72 -14.15
N LEU A 398 -21.46 3.97 -14.14
CA LEU A 398 -20.73 4.27 -15.37
C LEU A 398 -20.68 3.04 -16.29
N GLU A 399 -20.95 3.29 -17.56
CA GLU A 399 -20.52 2.42 -18.63
C GLU A 399 -18.99 2.42 -18.68
N GLY A 400 -18.41 1.21 -18.75
CA GLY A 400 -16.96 1.04 -18.66
C GLY A 400 -16.28 1.26 -20.00
N GLU A 401 -15.14 1.95 -19.98
CA GLU A 401 -14.26 2.13 -21.14
C GLU A 401 -12.94 1.42 -20.93
N SER A 402 -12.34 0.90 -22.00
CA SER A 402 -11.00 0.29 -21.91
C SER A 402 -9.91 1.36 -21.92
N PRO A 403 -8.77 1.15 -21.23
CA PRO A 403 -7.59 1.97 -21.40
C PRO A 403 -7.15 2.07 -22.89
N GLU A 404 -6.57 3.20 -23.30
CA GLU A 404 -6.21 3.41 -24.71
C GLU A 404 -5.07 2.53 -25.20
N MET A 405 -5.07 2.20 -26.49
CA MET A 405 -3.95 1.54 -27.14
C MET A 405 -2.93 2.58 -27.65
N PRO A 406 -1.61 2.26 -27.67
CA PRO A 406 -1.03 0.93 -27.43
C PRO A 406 -0.71 0.62 -25.95
N PHE A 407 -0.63 1.62 -25.08
CA PHE A 407 -0.09 1.45 -23.72
C PHE A 407 -1.11 0.99 -22.66
N GLY A 408 -2.35 0.73 -23.06
CA GLY A 408 -3.41 0.18 -22.22
C GLY A 408 -3.41 -1.35 -22.15
N MET A 409 -2.61 -2.03 -22.96
CA MET A 409 -2.56 -3.48 -23.02
C MET A 409 -1.53 -4.06 -22.05
N GLY A 410 -2.00 -4.81 -21.06
CA GLY A 410 -1.18 -5.61 -20.15
C GLY A 410 -1.53 -7.09 -20.18
N THR A 411 -0.62 -7.94 -19.70
CA THR A 411 -0.86 -9.39 -19.54
C THR A 411 -1.31 -9.77 -18.14
N GLY A 412 -1.80 -11.00 -17.97
CA GLY A 412 -2.10 -11.58 -16.67
C GLY A 412 -0.89 -11.64 -15.72
N ALA A 413 0.33 -11.78 -16.27
CA ALA A 413 1.56 -11.69 -15.47
C ALA A 413 1.77 -10.28 -14.90
N ALA A 414 1.48 -9.24 -15.67
CA ALA A 414 1.53 -7.86 -15.18
C ALA A 414 0.44 -7.54 -14.14
N VAL A 415 -0.79 -8.03 -14.33
CA VAL A 415 -1.91 -7.76 -13.42
C VAL A 415 -1.62 -8.22 -11.98
N ILE A 416 -0.92 -9.34 -11.80
CA ILE A 416 -0.63 -9.89 -10.47
C ILE A 416 0.47 -9.14 -9.70
N PHE A 417 1.20 -8.20 -10.32
CA PHE A 417 2.22 -7.37 -9.65
C PHE A 417 1.70 -6.66 -8.40
N GLY A 418 0.38 -6.42 -8.32
CA GLY A 418 -0.24 -5.82 -7.15
C GLY A 418 -0.23 -6.71 -5.90
N THR A 419 0.05 -8.00 -6.03
CA THR A 419 0.06 -8.99 -4.96
C THR A 419 1.48 -9.39 -4.56
N THR A 420 1.67 -9.82 -3.30
CA THR A 420 2.95 -10.43 -2.89
C THR A 420 3.19 -11.76 -3.60
N GLY A 421 4.32 -11.87 -4.28
CA GLY A 421 4.71 -13.01 -5.12
C GLY A 421 4.34 -12.83 -6.60
N GLY A 422 3.62 -11.76 -6.94
CA GLY A 422 3.19 -11.51 -8.31
C GLY A 422 4.34 -11.20 -9.26
N VAL A 423 5.36 -10.47 -8.80
CA VAL A 423 6.53 -10.12 -9.61
C VAL A 423 7.40 -11.36 -9.81
N ALA A 424 7.68 -12.11 -8.74
CA ALA A 424 8.40 -13.37 -8.79
C ALA A 424 7.69 -14.38 -9.69
N GLU A 425 6.36 -14.48 -9.61
CA GLU A 425 5.58 -15.34 -10.49
C GLU A 425 5.68 -14.90 -11.95
N ALA A 426 5.59 -13.60 -12.23
CA ALA A 426 5.72 -13.09 -13.59
C ALA A 426 7.11 -13.37 -14.20
N VAL A 427 8.18 -13.18 -13.42
CA VAL A 427 9.54 -13.55 -13.80
C VAL A 427 9.65 -15.07 -14.00
N ALA A 428 9.11 -15.88 -13.08
CA ALA A 428 9.09 -17.34 -13.18
C ALA A 428 8.42 -17.83 -14.46
N ARG A 429 7.26 -17.26 -14.83
CA ARG A 429 6.55 -17.56 -16.09
C ARG A 429 7.43 -17.31 -17.32
N ARG A 430 8.33 -16.32 -17.24
CA ARG A 430 9.23 -15.95 -18.34
C ARG A 430 10.49 -16.81 -18.39
N VAL A 431 11.08 -17.19 -17.26
CA VAL A 431 12.35 -17.94 -17.24
C VAL A 431 12.21 -19.45 -17.39
N VAL A 432 11.10 -20.05 -16.94
CA VAL A 432 10.88 -21.50 -17.08
C VAL A 432 10.73 -21.90 -18.54
N GLU A 433 11.46 -22.90 -19.02
CA GLU A 433 11.47 -23.27 -20.44
C GLU A 433 10.12 -23.80 -20.93
N ASP A 434 9.47 -24.68 -20.16
CA ASP A 434 8.15 -25.18 -20.51
C ASP A 434 7.09 -24.08 -20.34
N LYS A 435 6.46 -23.72 -21.46
CA LYS A 435 5.41 -22.70 -21.54
C LYS A 435 4.00 -23.28 -21.55
N SER A 436 3.85 -24.57 -21.21
CA SER A 436 2.56 -25.25 -21.17
C SER A 436 1.62 -24.67 -20.12
N ARG A 437 0.31 -24.92 -20.30
CA ARG A 437 -0.71 -24.57 -19.31
C ARG A 437 -0.48 -25.28 -17.97
N ASN A 438 0.00 -26.54 -18.03
CA ASN A 438 0.30 -27.33 -16.84
C ASN A 438 1.43 -26.69 -16.03
N THR A 439 2.45 -26.17 -16.69
CA THR A 439 3.56 -25.48 -16.00
C THR A 439 3.12 -24.15 -15.40
N LEU A 440 2.31 -23.35 -16.09
CA LEU A 440 1.73 -22.15 -15.49
C LEU A 440 0.87 -22.47 -14.26
N GLN A 441 0.09 -23.55 -14.32
CA GLN A 441 -0.69 -24.04 -13.18
C GLN A 441 0.21 -24.54 -12.04
N ALA A 442 1.27 -25.27 -12.36
CA ALA A 442 2.24 -25.73 -11.37
C ALA A 442 2.94 -24.56 -10.64
N ILE A 443 3.31 -23.50 -11.37
CA ILE A 443 3.88 -22.28 -10.77
C ILE A 443 2.87 -21.66 -9.80
N GLN A 444 1.59 -21.53 -10.19
CA GLN A 444 0.54 -21.00 -9.31
C GLN A 444 0.43 -21.77 -7.99
N PHE A 445 0.59 -23.10 -8.01
CA PHE A 445 0.51 -23.97 -6.83
C PHE A 445 1.85 -24.28 -6.16
N SER A 446 2.96 -23.70 -6.64
CA SER A 446 4.31 -23.95 -6.11
C SER A 446 4.54 -23.40 -4.69
N GLY A 447 3.64 -22.56 -4.18
CA GLY A 447 3.82 -21.77 -2.95
C GLY A 447 4.23 -20.32 -3.22
N ILE A 448 4.44 -19.93 -4.48
CA ILE A 448 4.77 -18.55 -4.88
C ILE A 448 3.62 -17.57 -4.65
N ARG A 449 2.38 -18.07 -4.63
CA ARG A 449 1.17 -17.38 -4.13
C ARG A 449 0.88 -17.83 -2.71
N GLY A 450 0.33 -16.94 -1.88
CA GLY A 450 0.09 -17.24 -0.48
C GLY A 450 0.14 -16.04 0.45
N SER A 451 -0.09 -16.30 1.74
CA SER A 451 -0.19 -15.26 2.77
C SER A 451 0.91 -15.31 3.82
N GLU A 452 1.76 -16.34 3.78
CA GLU A 452 2.96 -16.43 4.63
C GLU A 452 3.92 -15.28 4.33
N THR A 453 4.62 -14.81 5.36
CA THR A 453 5.44 -13.60 5.30
C THR A 453 6.72 -13.76 4.51
N ILE A 454 7.36 -14.93 4.61
CA ILE A 454 8.51 -15.35 3.82
C ILE A 454 8.14 -16.69 3.21
N ARG A 455 8.23 -16.79 1.89
CA ARG A 455 7.94 -18.00 1.13
C ARG A 455 9.15 -18.33 0.27
N ALA A 456 9.46 -19.60 0.16
CA ALA A 456 10.56 -20.10 -0.66
C ALA A 456 10.01 -21.14 -1.62
N VAL A 457 10.34 -21.02 -2.90
CA VAL A 457 9.99 -22.00 -3.93
C VAL A 457 11.22 -22.37 -4.72
N THR A 458 11.21 -23.59 -5.26
CA THR A 458 12.26 -24.08 -6.15
C THR A 458 11.65 -24.41 -7.50
N LEU A 459 12.17 -23.81 -8.57
CA LEU A 459 11.68 -24.01 -9.93
C LEU A 459 12.81 -24.50 -10.85
N PRO A 460 12.56 -25.47 -11.73
CA PRO A 460 13.56 -25.91 -12.71
C PRO A 460 13.71 -24.89 -13.84
N VAL A 461 14.94 -24.44 -14.11
CA VAL A 461 15.29 -23.61 -15.27
C VAL A 461 16.59 -24.13 -15.88
N GLY A 462 16.50 -24.71 -17.07
CA GLY A 462 17.55 -25.54 -17.65
C GLY A 462 17.94 -26.68 -16.71
N ASP A 463 19.24 -26.88 -16.52
CA ASP A 463 19.79 -27.90 -15.62
C ASP A 463 19.89 -27.44 -14.15
N ARG A 464 19.40 -26.23 -13.82
CA ARG A 464 19.53 -25.63 -12.48
C ARG A 464 18.19 -25.55 -11.76
N ALA A 465 18.22 -25.83 -10.46
CA ALA A 465 17.11 -25.59 -9.56
C ALA A 465 17.20 -24.15 -9.01
N LEU A 466 16.34 -23.26 -9.48
CA LEU A 466 16.31 -21.88 -9.04
C LEU A 466 15.57 -21.75 -7.71
N ARG A 467 16.22 -21.16 -6.72
CA ARG A 467 15.62 -20.91 -5.41
C ARG A 467 15.13 -19.45 -5.34
N ILE A 468 13.82 -19.28 -5.30
CA ILE A 468 13.16 -17.98 -5.30
C ILE A 468 12.53 -17.74 -3.92
N ALA A 469 12.82 -16.59 -3.31
CA ALA A 469 12.09 -16.12 -2.13
C ALA A 469 11.08 -15.03 -2.50
N VAL A 470 9.97 -15.03 -1.78
CA VAL A 470 9.00 -13.94 -1.78
C VAL A 470 8.81 -13.49 -0.34
N VAL A 471 9.05 -12.21 -0.08
CA VAL A 471 8.90 -11.63 1.24
C VAL A 471 8.01 -10.38 1.21
N HIS A 472 7.10 -10.29 2.18
CA HIS A 472 6.30 -9.07 2.39
C HIS A 472 6.27 -8.62 3.85
N GLY A 473 6.18 -7.30 4.04
CA GLY A 473 6.43 -6.66 5.33
C GLY A 473 7.93 -6.46 5.55
N LEU A 474 8.38 -5.20 5.66
CA LEU A 474 9.80 -4.90 5.71
C LEU A 474 10.54 -5.60 6.87
N VAL A 475 9.92 -5.74 8.05
CA VAL A 475 10.54 -6.48 9.17
C VAL A 475 10.90 -7.93 8.80
N ASN A 476 10.12 -8.57 7.92
CA ASN A 476 10.41 -9.93 7.45
C ASN A 476 11.53 -9.93 6.41
N ALA A 477 11.62 -8.86 5.59
CA ALA A 477 12.73 -8.70 4.66
C ALA A 477 14.04 -8.47 5.42
N GLN A 478 14.03 -7.67 6.48
CA GLN A 478 15.19 -7.50 7.37
C GLN A 478 15.67 -8.85 7.91
N LYS A 479 14.76 -9.66 8.46
CA LYS A 479 15.08 -11.02 8.93
C LYS A 479 15.68 -11.89 7.82
N LEU A 480 15.08 -11.87 6.62
CA LEU A 480 15.57 -12.66 5.49
C LEU A 480 16.98 -12.21 5.06
N LEU A 481 17.27 -10.91 5.07
CA LEU A 481 18.61 -10.40 4.82
C LEU A 481 19.60 -10.89 5.87
N ASP A 482 19.25 -10.83 7.16
CA ASP A 482 20.11 -11.32 8.24
C ASP A 482 20.38 -12.85 8.11
N ASP A 483 19.40 -13.62 7.62
CA ASP A 483 19.55 -15.05 7.33
C ASP A 483 20.49 -15.31 6.12
N ILE A 484 20.40 -14.47 5.08
CA ILE A 484 21.26 -14.54 3.90
C ILE A 484 22.70 -14.13 4.25
N GLU A 485 22.90 -13.03 4.98
CA GLU A 485 24.22 -12.56 5.41
C GLU A 485 24.94 -13.56 6.29
N ALA A 486 24.20 -14.24 7.17
CA ALA A 486 24.75 -15.27 8.04
C ALA A 486 24.99 -16.61 7.32
N GLY A 487 24.68 -16.72 6.02
CA GLY A 487 24.80 -17.95 5.25
C GLY A 487 23.83 -19.06 5.67
N ARG A 488 22.77 -18.74 6.42
CA ARG A 488 21.71 -19.70 6.79
C ARG A 488 20.80 -20.02 5.61
N GLU A 489 20.62 -19.05 4.72
CA GLU A 489 19.75 -19.16 3.56
C GLU A 489 20.45 -18.66 2.29
N TYR A 490 20.11 -19.27 1.16
CA TYR A 490 20.57 -18.87 -0.18
C TYR A 490 19.38 -18.76 -1.12
N PHE A 491 19.35 -17.71 -1.94
CA PHE A 491 18.34 -17.52 -2.98
C PHE A 491 18.99 -16.94 -4.24
N ASP A 492 18.48 -17.33 -5.41
CA ASP A 492 18.90 -16.73 -6.68
C ASP A 492 18.10 -15.44 -6.95
N LEU A 493 16.80 -15.43 -6.64
CA LEU A 493 15.89 -14.30 -6.80
C LEU A 493 15.10 -14.06 -5.52
N VAL A 494 14.93 -12.80 -5.12
CA VAL A 494 14.13 -12.42 -3.96
C VAL A 494 13.20 -11.26 -4.33
N GLU A 495 11.88 -11.50 -4.32
CA GLU A 495 10.89 -10.43 -4.38
C GLU A 495 10.68 -9.82 -3.00
N VAL A 496 10.77 -8.50 -2.90
CA VAL A 496 10.55 -7.76 -1.65
C VAL A 496 9.44 -6.72 -1.78
N MET A 497 8.42 -6.86 -0.94
CA MET A 497 7.33 -5.88 -0.79
C MET A 497 7.27 -5.35 0.64
N THR A 498 7.48 -4.05 0.87
CA THR A 498 7.46 -3.50 2.24
C THR A 498 6.07 -3.55 2.90
N CYS A 499 5.01 -3.52 2.09
CA CYS A 499 3.63 -3.57 2.55
C CYS A 499 3.17 -5.03 2.69
N LYS A 500 2.51 -5.38 3.79
CA LYS A 500 1.89 -6.71 3.95
C LYS A 500 0.90 -6.95 2.80
N THR A 501 0.85 -8.17 2.27
CA THR A 501 0.03 -8.58 1.10
C THR A 501 0.43 -7.96 -0.25
N GLY A 502 1.50 -7.14 -0.30
CA GLY A 502 1.91 -6.43 -1.51
C GLY A 502 1.20 -5.08 -1.68
N CYS A 503 1.18 -4.56 -2.90
CA CYS A 503 0.62 -3.24 -3.23
C CYS A 503 -0.89 -3.11 -2.95
N VAL A 504 -1.65 -4.20 -2.94
CA VAL A 504 -3.07 -4.21 -2.48
C VAL A 504 -3.24 -3.78 -1.01
N GLY A 505 -2.19 -3.91 -0.20
CA GLY A 505 -2.10 -3.41 1.16
C GLY A 505 -1.32 -2.09 1.29
N GLY A 506 -1.04 -1.42 0.18
CA GLY A 506 -0.31 -0.15 0.16
C GLY A 506 -1.11 0.99 0.82
N ALA A 507 -0.39 1.95 1.41
CA ALA A 507 -1.00 3.02 2.20
C ALA A 507 -1.83 4.02 1.39
N GLY A 508 -1.70 4.03 0.07
CA GLY A 508 -2.52 4.84 -0.83
C GLY A 508 -3.91 4.25 -1.08
N GLN A 509 -4.15 3.01 -0.68
CA GLN A 509 -5.44 2.33 -0.84
C GLN A 509 -6.47 2.78 0.21
N PRO A 510 -7.78 2.58 -0.04
CA PRO A 510 -8.79 2.70 1.01
C PRO A 510 -8.46 1.85 2.23
N TYR A 511 -8.85 2.33 3.41
CA TYR A 511 -8.62 1.63 4.66
C TYR A 511 -9.23 0.22 4.60
N GLY A 512 -8.42 -0.78 4.95
CA GLY A 512 -8.85 -2.16 5.04
C GLY A 512 -7.89 -2.96 5.90
N LEU A 513 -8.41 -3.94 6.63
CA LEU A 513 -7.60 -4.93 7.36
C LEU A 513 -7.30 -6.12 6.44
N ASN A 514 -6.43 -7.03 6.89
CA ASN A 514 -6.02 -8.24 6.17
C ASN A 514 -7.13 -8.99 5.37
N PRO A 515 -8.36 -9.22 5.89
CA PRO A 515 -9.40 -9.88 5.10
C PRO A 515 -9.74 -9.15 3.80
N ILE A 516 -9.91 -7.82 3.87
CA ILE A 516 -10.17 -6.95 2.71
C ILE A 516 -8.96 -6.97 1.76
N LYS A 517 -7.74 -6.84 2.31
CA LYS A 517 -6.51 -6.89 1.50
C LYS A 517 -6.37 -8.21 0.72
N ARG A 518 -6.80 -9.33 1.31
CA ARG A 518 -6.81 -10.65 0.64
C ARG A 518 -7.87 -10.73 -0.46
N GLN A 519 -9.06 -10.17 -0.25
CA GLN A 519 -10.09 -10.08 -1.30
C GLN A 519 -9.59 -9.26 -2.49
N ARG A 520 -8.90 -8.13 -2.25
CA ARG A 520 -8.21 -7.36 -3.30
C ARG A 520 -7.19 -8.20 -4.08
N ALA A 521 -6.37 -8.97 -3.38
CA ALA A 521 -5.39 -9.86 -4.03
C ALA A 521 -6.07 -10.92 -4.90
N GLU A 522 -7.15 -11.53 -4.41
CA GLU A 522 -7.92 -12.52 -5.17
C GLU A 522 -8.53 -11.91 -6.44
N GLY A 523 -8.98 -10.66 -6.37
CA GLY A 523 -9.43 -9.90 -7.54
C GLY A 523 -8.38 -9.79 -8.66
N LEU A 524 -7.10 -9.60 -8.29
CA LEU A 524 -6.00 -9.58 -9.26
C LEU A 524 -5.72 -10.98 -9.82
N TYR A 525 -5.79 -12.02 -8.99
CA TYR A 525 -5.67 -13.39 -9.47
C TYR A 525 -6.82 -13.79 -10.40
N GLU A 526 -8.04 -13.32 -10.17
CA GLU A 526 -9.18 -13.52 -11.07
C GLU A 526 -8.98 -12.80 -12.41
N ALA A 527 -8.49 -11.56 -12.35
CA ALA A 527 -8.15 -10.81 -13.56
C ALA A 527 -7.01 -11.48 -14.35
N ASP A 528 -6.01 -12.09 -13.69
CA ASP A 528 -5.04 -12.97 -14.36
C ASP A 528 -5.71 -14.20 -14.95
N ARG A 529 -6.59 -14.90 -14.22
CA ARG A 529 -7.32 -16.11 -14.71
C ARG A 529 -8.15 -15.86 -15.96
N THR A 530 -8.70 -14.66 -16.12
CA THR A 530 -9.52 -14.27 -17.29
C THR A 530 -8.73 -13.57 -18.39
N ALA A 531 -7.48 -13.17 -18.15
CA ALA A 531 -6.63 -12.51 -19.14
C ALA A 531 -6.38 -13.39 -20.39
N LEU A 532 -6.52 -12.79 -21.57
CA LEU A 532 -6.26 -13.44 -22.86
C LEU A 532 -4.78 -13.80 -23.05
N ILE A 533 -3.89 -12.94 -22.57
CA ILE A 533 -2.43 -13.13 -22.62
C ILE A 533 -1.92 -13.26 -21.19
N LYS A 534 -1.26 -14.38 -20.87
CA LYS A 534 -0.83 -14.71 -19.50
C LYS A 534 0.63 -14.36 -19.19
N ARG A 535 1.41 -14.03 -20.22
CA ARG A 535 2.87 -13.98 -20.16
C ARG A 535 3.37 -12.71 -20.83
N SER A 536 4.25 -11.97 -20.16
CA SER A 536 4.73 -10.67 -20.61
C SER A 536 5.43 -10.72 -21.96
N GLU A 537 6.18 -11.80 -22.25
CA GLU A 537 6.82 -11.98 -23.56
C GLU A 537 5.85 -12.25 -24.71
N ARG A 538 4.56 -12.38 -24.43
CA ARG A 538 3.49 -12.54 -25.44
C ARG A 538 2.70 -11.25 -25.63
N ASN A 539 3.03 -10.17 -24.93
CA ASN A 539 2.41 -8.87 -25.15
C ASN A 539 2.90 -8.28 -26.49
N PRO A 540 2.04 -8.18 -27.53
CA PRO A 540 2.48 -7.75 -28.86
C PRO A 540 2.88 -6.27 -28.89
N MET A 541 2.32 -5.43 -28.00
CA MET A 541 2.66 -4.02 -27.93
C MET A 541 4.04 -3.82 -27.31
N VAL A 542 4.36 -4.59 -26.26
CA VAL A 542 5.70 -4.58 -25.64
C VAL A 542 6.76 -5.11 -26.61
N GLN A 543 6.50 -6.22 -27.31
CA GLN A 543 7.42 -6.73 -28.32
C GLN A 543 7.70 -5.72 -29.42
N ARG A 544 6.64 -5.11 -29.99
CA ARG A 544 6.77 -4.08 -31.04
C ARG A 544 7.57 -2.88 -30.56
N LEU A 545 7.41 -2.49 -29.29
CA LEU A 545 8.16 -1.40 -28.69
C LEU A 545 9.66 -1.75 -28.60
N LEU A 546 9.99 -2.88 -27.98
CA LEU A 546 11.37 -3.34 -27.75
C LEU A 546 12.13 -3.62 -29.06
N GLU A 547 11.45 -4.17 -30.07
CA GLU A 547 12.04 -4.48 -31.38
C GLU A 547 12.06 -3.28 -32.35
N GLY A 548 11.41 -2.18 -31.98
CA GLY A 548 11.22 -1.01 -32.85
C GLY A 548 11.69 0.30 -32.19
N PRO A 549 10.79 1.20 -31.77
CA PRO A 549 11.12 2.60 -31.42
C PRO A 549 12.21 2.81 -30.36
N ILE A 550 12.39 1.87 -29.43
CA ILE A 550 13.38 1.98 -28.35
C ILE A 550 14.52 0.97 -28.47
N LYS A 551 14.59 0.24 -29.60
CA LYS A 551 15.64 -0.74 -29.85
C LYS A 551 17.02 -0.07 -29.75
N GLY A 552 17.91 -0.65 -28.93
CA GLY A 552 19.24 -0.12 -28.67
C GLY A 552 19.30 0.99 -27.61
N ARG A 553 18.16 1.46 -27.10
CA ARG A 553 18.05 2.44 -26.01
C ARG A 553 17.32 1.89 -24.78
N THR A 554 17.11 0.56 -24.70
CA THR A 554 16.40 -0.07 -23.58
C THR A 554 17.12 0.16 -22.26
N HIS A 555 18.44 -0.01 -22.21
CA HIS A 555 19.20 0.19 -20.98
C HIS A 555 19.16 1.65 -20.50
N GLU A 556 19.24 2.61 -21.43
CA GLU A 556 19.11 4.04 -21.13
C GLU A 556 17.73 4.40 -20.57
N LEU A 557 16.66 3.93 -21.21
CA LEU A 557 15.30 4.32 -20.86
C LEU A 557 14.71 3.52 -19.69
N LEU A 558 15.04 2.23 -19.59
CA LEU A 558 14.36 1.27 -18.72
C LEU A 558 15.16 0.86 -17.49
N HIS A 559 16.44 1.24 -17.37
CA HIS A 559 17.27 0.91 -16.22
C HIS A 559 17.71 2.14 -15.43
N VAL A 560 18.12 1.89 -14.18
CA VAL A 560 18.60 2.87 -13.22
C VAL A 560 19.65 2.20 -12.32
N HIS A 561 20.64 2.98 -11.91
CA HIS A 561 21.59 2.57 -10.89
C HIS A 561 21.42 3.43 -9.65
N TYR A 562 21.03 2.80 -8.54
CA TYR A 562 20.91 3.47 -7.26
C TYR A 562 22.29 3.66 -6.65
N GLN A 563 22.62 4.91 -6.31
CA GLN A 563 23.85 5.26 -5.62
C GLN A 563 23.54 5.46 -4.14
N HIS A 564 24.46 5.03 -3.27
CA HIS A 564 24.37 5.39 -1.86
C HIS A 564 24.52 6.91 -1.75
N PRO A 565 23.59 7.63 -1.09
CA PRO A 565 23.77 9.06 -0.88
C PRO A 565 25.00 9.27 0.00
N ASP A 566 25.98 10.05 -0.46
CA ASP A 566 27.07 10.51 0.41
C ASP A 566 26.44 11.26 1.59
N LYS A 567 26.38 10.63 2.76
CA LYS A 567 25.90 11.26 3.99
C LYS A 567 26.97 12.24 4.43
N ALA A 568 26.71 13.54 4.22
CA ALA A 568 27.54 14.65 4.69
C ALA A 568 27.57 14.71 6.23
#